data_AF-F0Z369-F1
#
_entry.id   AF-F0Z369-F1
#
_cell.length_a   1.000
_cell.length_b   1.000
_cell.length_c   1.000
_cell.angle_alpha   90.00
_cell.angle_beta   90.00
_cell.angle_gamma   90.00
#
_symmetry.space_group_name_H-M   'P 1'
#
loop_
_entity.id
_entity.type
_entity.pdbx_description
1 polymer ?
#
loop_
_entity_poly.entity_id
_entity_poly.type
_entity_poly.pdbx_seq_one_letter_code
_entity_poly.pdbx_strand_id
1 'polypeptide(L)'
;MSASELWKQWYLTFRQNNGIYQWWHFPFQLCSIAMYILLILPWLKPSRARQALLSFLMNYSLLGGIAVFADTSGLHYKSSVLTVHSYLWHILLITIGLTAGFTYIKELRSPALSRQHFRDSTLLYLACCTTAVLLNQLLDSQGSINMFYINPDYKMQQIGFSALVPYTGNISAILLYILSTILGAAILFHIWRLAVHIYQQRRRPKTK
;
A
#
# COMPACT_ATOMS: atom_id res chain seq x y z
N MET A 1 10.81 -8.45 4.58
CA MET A 1 10.58 -7.01 4.32
C MET A 1 11.38 -6.14 5.28
N SER A 2 11.13 -6.18 6.60
CA SER A 2 11.75 -5.24 7.55
C SER A 2 13.27 -5.19 7.56
N ALA A 3 13.96 -6.33 7.56
CA ALA A 3 15.42 -6.35 7.48
C ALA A 3 15.94 -5.73 6.16
N SER A 4 15.22 -5.95 5.05
CA SER A 4 15.59 -5.39 3.75
C SER A 4 15.36 -3.88 3.70
N GLU A 5 14.31 -3.38 4.38
CA GLU A 5 14.06 -1.95 4.55
C GLU A 5 15.15 -1.30 5.41
N LEU A 6 15.56 -1.92 6.53
CA LEU A 6 16.68 -1.43 7.35
C LEU A 6 17.97 -1.34 6.55
N TRP A 7 18.27 -2.35 5.74
CA TRP A 7 19.42 -2.31 4.83
C TRP A 7 19.31 -1.17 3.82
N LYS A 8 18.14 -0.94 3.23
CA LYS A 8 17.89 0.18 2.30
C LYS A 8 18.15 1.52 2.98
N GLN A 9 17.62 1.73 4.20
CA GLN A 9 17.81 2.96 4.97
C GLN A 9 19.29 3.19 5.30
N TRP A 10 20.00 2.15 5.73
CA TRP A 10 21.44 2.21 5.97
C TRP A 10 22.22 2.58 4.70
N TYR A 11 21.91 1.93 3.58
CA TYR A 11 22.60 2.17 2.31
C TYR A 11 22.40 3.61 1.82
N LEU A 12 21.16 4.09 1.81
CA LEU A 12 20.83 5.45 1.40
C LEU A 12 21.54 6.50 2.26
N THR A 13 21.52 6.32 3.58
CA THR A 13 22.10 7.27 4.53
C THR A 13 23.63 7.27 4.47
N PHE A 14 24.26 6.11 4.65
CA PHE A 14 25.70 6.03 4.87
C PHE A 14 26.52 5.81 3.60
N ARG A 15 25.96 5.14 2.58
CA ARG A 15 26.70 4.87 1.33
C ARG A 15 26.42 5.91 0.27
N GLN A 16 25.21 6.47 0.21
CA GLN A 16 24.82 7.39 -0.86
C GLN A 16 24.76 8.86 -0.42
N ASN A 17 24.41 9.14 0.84
CA ASN A 17 24.20 10.52 1.31
C ASN A 17 25.17 10.94 2.43
N ASN A 18 26.38 10.36 2.47
CA ASN A 18 27.48 10.74 3.36
C ASN A 18 27.09 10.87 4.86
N GLY A 19 26.20 10.01 5.34
CA GLY A 19 25.73 9.98 6.72
C GLY A 19 24.55 10.91 7.03
N ILE A 20 24.06 11.68 6.07
CA ILE A 20 22.91 12.57 6.25
C ILE A 20 21.63 11.79 5.90
N TYR A 21 20.65 11.79 6.79
CA TYR A 21 19.37 11.11 6.55
C TYR A 21 18.49 11.91 5.58
N GLN A 22 17.86 11.23 4.62
CA GLN A 22 16.89 11.85 3.70
C GLN A 22 15.46 11.43 4.06
N TRP A 23 14.68 12.38 4.58
CA TRP A 23 13.32 12.14 5.05
C TRP A 23 12.35 11.66 3.97
N TRP A 24 12.62 12.00 2.71
CA TRP A 24 11.90 11.45 1.56
C TRP A 24 11.83 9.91 1.56
N HIS A 25 12.90 9.26 2.01
CA HIS A 25 13.01 7.81 2.04
C HIS A 25 12.47 7.17 3.31
N PHE A 26 11.93 7.95 4.24
CA PHE A 26 11.32 7.42 5.46
C PHE A 26 10.24 6.37 5.11
N PRO A 27 10.25 5.19 5.76
CA PRO A 27 9.41 4.05 5.37
C PRO A 27 7.95 4.24 5.81
N PHE A 28 7.29 5.27 5.29
CA PHE A 28 5.87 5.52 5.51
C PHE A 28 5.17 5.86 4.20
N GLN A 29 5.50 5.10 3.15
CA GLN A 29 4.80 5.04 1.87
C GLN A 29 3.76 3.90 1.87
N LEU A 30 2.76 3.94 0.98
CA LEU A 30 1.70 2.91 0.92
C LEU A 30 2.29 1.49 0.79
N CYS A 31 3.31 1.33 -0.04
CA CYS A 31 4.04 0.07 -0.24
C CYS A 31 4.85 -0.37 0.99
N SER A 32 5.18 0.54 1.91
CA SER A 32 5.86 0.19 3.16
C SER A 32 4.91 -0.23 4.28
N ILE A 33 3.62 0.13 4.22
CA ILE A 33 2.64 -0.20 5.27
C ILE A 33 2.53 -1.71 5.50
N ALA A 34 2.63 -2.51 4.43
CA ALA A 34 2.58 -3.97 4.50
C ALA A 34 3.61 -4.55 5.49
N MET A 35 4.80 -3.96 5.57
CA MET A 35 5.85 -4.38 6.48
C MET A 35 5.41 -4.31 7.94
N TYR A 36 4.81 -3.19 8.36
CA TYR A 36 4.32 -3.01 9.73
C TYR A 36 3.16 -3.95 10.04
N ILE A 37 2.23 -4.10 9.09
CA ILE A 37 1.10 -5.03 9.25
C ILE A 37 1.61 -6.46 9.47
N LEU A 38 2.59 -6.91 8.68
CA LEU A 38 3.15 -8.25 8.79
C LEU A 38 3.89 -8.52 10.10
N LEU A 39 4.38 -7.49 10.80
CA LEU A 39 4.95 -7.65 12.13
C LEU A 39 3.87 -7.91 13.18
N ILE A 40 2.70 -7.31 13.03
CA ILE A 40 1.58 -7.41 14.00
C ILE A 40 0.71 -8.65 13.74
N LEU A 41 0.53 -9.01 12.46
CA LEU A 41 -0.42 -10.02 12.02
C LEU A 41 -0.29 -11.40 12.70
N PRO A 42 0.92 -11.96 12.95
CA PRO A 42 1.06 -13.28 13.58
C PRO A 42 0.55 -13.31 15.03
N TRP A 43 0.47 -12.14 15.70
CA TRP A 43 0.09 -12.05 17.11
C TRP A 43 -1.41 -11.85 17.29
N LEU A 44 -2.14 -11.61 16.21
CA LEU A 44 -3.58 -11.44 16.23
C LEU A 44 -4.30 -12.77 16.05
N LYS A 45 -5.11 -13.13 17.05
CA LYS A 45 -6.10 -14.20 16.96
C LYS A 45 -7.15 -13.89 15.86
N PRO A 46 -7.87 -14.90 15.34
CA PRO A 46 -8.98 -14.69 14.40
C PRO A 46 -10.00 -13.69 14.95
N SER A 47 -9.96 -12.47 14.43
CA SER A 47 -10.69 -11.31 14.96
C SER A 47 -10.97 -10.33 13.83
N ARG A 48 -11.88 -9.37 14.08
CA ARG A 48 -12.19 -8.29 13.13
C ARG A 48 -10.95 -7.50 12.72
N ALA A 49 -10.05 -7.22 13.66
CA ALA A 49 -8.79 -6.52 13.39
C ALA A 49 -7.89 -7.32 12.44
N ARG A 50 -7.70 -8.63 12.70
CA ARG A 50 -6.94 -9.51 11.80
C ARG A 50 -7.51 -9.50 10.38
N GLN A 51 -8.84 -9.57 10.26
CA GLN A 51 -9.53 -9.56 8.97
C GLN A 51 -9.40 -8.21 8.25
N ALA A 52 -9.44 -7.09 8.98
CA ALA A 52 -9.18 -5.77 8.42
C ALA A 52 -7.74 -5.65 7.90
N LEU A 53 -6.74 -6.16 8.63
CA LEU A 53 -5.34 -6.17 8.20
C LEU A 53 -5.11 -7.06 6.95
N LEU A 54 -5.69 -8.25 6.93
CA LEU A 54 -5.66 -9.12 5.74
C LEU A 54 -6.37 -8.45 4.55
N SER A 55 -7.50 -7.79 4.80
CA SER A 55 -8.24 -7.03 3.78
C SER A 55 -7.41 -5.85 3.25
N PHE A 56 -6.62 -5.20 4.10
CA PHE A 56 -5.70 -4.14 3.68
C PHE A 56 -4.60 -4.70 2.77
N LEU A 57 -3.93 -5.79 3.19
CA LEU A 57 -2.87 -6.42 2.41
C LEU A 57 -3.38 -6.87 1.03
N MET A 58 -4.54 -7.54 0.97
CA MET A 58 -5.06 -8.09 -0.28
C MET A 58 -5.60 -7.05 -1.27
N ASN A 59 -5.94 -5.84 -0.80
CA ASN A 59 -6.51 -4.78 -1.65
C ASN A 59 -5.52 -3.61 -1.81
N TYR A 60 -5.16 -2.94 -0.72
CA TYR A 60 -4.31 -1.74 -0.78
C TYR A 60 -2.85 -2.06 -1.04
N SER A 61 -2.28 -3.04 -0.33
CA SER A 61 -0.87 -3.42 -0.55
C SER A 61 -0.69 -4.09 -1.92
N LEU A 62 -1.65 -4.94 -2.33
CA LEU A 62 -1.67 -5.50 -3.69
C LEU A 62 -1.76 -4.40 -4.76
N LEU A 63 -2.67 -3.43 -4.59
CA LEU A 63 -2.79 -2.29 -5.50
C LEU A 63 -1.47 -1.52 -5.61
N GLY A 64 -0.86 -1.15 -4.48
CA GLY A 64 0.44 -0.44 -4.50
C GLY A 64 1.58 -1.28 -5.09
N GLY A 65 1.53 -2.60 -4.92
CA GLY A 65 2.45 -3.53 -5.56
C GLY A 65 2.33 -3.55 -7.08
N ILE A 66 1.10 -3.53 -7.62
CA ILE A 66 0.83 -3.60 -9.07
C ILE A 66 0.97 -2.22 -9.72
N ALA A 67 0.40 -1.17 -9.12
CA ALA A 67 0.26 0.14 -9.73
C ALA A 67 1.62 0.79 -10.03
N VAL A 68 2.67 0.49 -9.26
CA VAL A 68 4.02 1.00 -9.53
C VAL A 68 4.56 0.54 -10.89
N PHE A 69 4.06 -0.56 -11.45
CA PHE A 69 4.52 -1.04 -12.75
C PHE A 69 3.87 -0.29 -13.92
N ALA A 70 2.85 0.54 -13.67
CA ALA A 70 2.34 1.48 -14.66
C ALA A 70 3.29 2.68 -14.84
N ASP A 71 4.09 3.00 -13.80
CA ASP A 71 5.14 4.00 -13.84
C ASP A 71 6.34 3.57 -12.98
N THR A 72 7.34 2.97 -13.64
CA THR A 72 8.52 2.46 -12.95
C THR A 72 9.54 3.53 -12.60
N SER A 73 9.32 4.81 -12.96
CA SER A 73 10.29 5.89 -12.71
C SER A 73 10.72 5.97 -11.25
N GLY A 74 9.77 5.79 -10.32
CA GLY A 74 10.02 5.74 -8.88
C GLY A 74 10.78 4.50 -8.38
N LEU A 75 11.01 3.49 -9.23
CA LEU A 75 11.81 2.30 -8.91
C LEU A 75 13.29 2.46 -9.26
N HIS A 76 13.63 3.43 -10.12
CA HIS A 76 15.00 3.61 -10.60
C HIS A 76 15.81 4.51 -9.66
N TYR A 77 16.85 3.93 -9.07
CA TYR A 77 17.85 4.62 -8.28
C TYR A 77 19.15 4.75 -9.06
N LYS A 78 20.01 5.69 -8.64
CA LYS A 78 21.39 5.80 -9.15
C LYS A 78 22.19 4.52 -8.94
N SER A 79 21.92 3.79 -7.86
CA SER A 79 22.52 2.48 -7.56
C SER A 79 21.66 1.36 -8.16
N SER A 80 22.28 0.48 -8.95
CA SER A 80 21.63 -0.71 -9.52
C SER A 80 21.09 -1.64 -8.43
N VAL A 81 21.79 -1.76 -7.30
CA VAL A 81 21.37 -2.63 -6.19
C VAL A 81 20.08 -2.11 -5.55
N LEU A 82 19.94 -0.79 -5.37
CA LEU A 82 18.70 -0.18 -4.87
C LEU A 82 17.55 -0.32 -5.87
N THR A 83 17.84 -0.20 -7.17
CA THR A 83 16.85 -0.44 -8.21
C THR A 83 16.33 -1.88 -8.14
N VAL A 84 17.22 -2.88 -8.16
CA VAL A 84 16.84 -4.30 -8.03
C VAL A 84 16.05 -4.55 -6.74
N HIS A 85 16.51 -4.00 -5.62
CA HIS A 85 15.80 -4.06 -4.35
C HIS A 85 14.37 -3.51 -4.46
N SER A 86 14.17 -2.36 -5.12
CA SER A 86 12.86 -1.75 -5.31
C SER A 86 11.92 -2.65 -6.12
N TYR A 87 12.40 -3.24 -7.22
CA TYR A 87 11.62 -4.21 -7.99
C TYR A 87 11.24 -5.44 -7.17
N LEU A 88 12.20 -6.04 -6.44
CA LEU A 88 11.95 -7.20 -5.58
C LEU A 88 10.97 -6.87 -4.46
N TRP A 89 11.03 -5.66 -3.89
CA TRP A 89 10.09 -5.17 -2.88
C TRP A 89 8.65 -5.22 -3.39
N HIS A 90 8.40 -4.70 -4.59
CA HIS A 90 7.07 -4.66 -5.18
C HIS A 90 6.57 -6.03 -5.65
N ILE A 91 7.45 -6.90 -6.17
CA ILE A 91 7.10 -8.30 -6.46
C ILE A 91 6.69 -9.02 -5.17
N LEU A 92 7.44 -8.84 -4.09
CA LEU A 92 7.12 -9.42 -2.79
C LEU A 92 5.79 -8.88 -2.23
N LEU A 93 5.50 -7.59 -2.39
CA LEU A 93 4.20 -6.98 -2.07
C LEU A 93 3.04 -7.64 -2.80
N ILE A 94 3.19 -7.92 -4.09
CA ILE A 94 2.18 -8.62 -4.88
C ILE A 94 1.97 -10.03 -4.32
N THR A 95 3.04 -10.78 -4.05
CA THR A 95 2.95 -12.12 -3.45
C THR A 95 2.26 -12.07 -2.08
N ILE A 96 2.57 -11.09 -1.24
CA ILE A 96 1.93 -10.87 0.06
C ILE A 96 0.45 -10.55 -0.10
N GLY A 97 0.09 -9.65 -1.01
CA GLY A 97 -1.31 -9.30 -1.27
C GLY A 97 -2.15 -10.50 -1.70
N LEU A 98 -1.62 -11.31 -2.62
CA LEU A 98 -2.28 -12.54 -3.09
C LEU A 98 -2.41 -13.58 -1.96
N THR A 99 -1.33 -13.84 -1.23
CA THR A 99 -1.33 -14.81 -0.11
C THR A 99 -2.22 -14.37 1.05
N ALA A 100 -2.29 -13.06 1.34
CA ALA A 100 -3.23 -12.49 2.30
C ALA A 100 -4.68 -12.69 1.84
N GLY A 101 -4.97 -12.51 0.55
CA GLY A 101 -6.28 -12.80 -0.03
C GLY A 101 -6.68 -14.27 0.14
N PHE A 102 -5.80 -15.21 -0.18
CA PHE A 102 -6.06 -16.64 0.05
C PHE A 102 -6.25 -16.98 1.53
N THR A 103 -5.45 -16.38 2.42
CA THR A 103 -5.56 -16.58 3.87
C THR A 103 -6.88 -16.04 4.40
N TYR A 104 -7.28 -14.85 3.98
CA TYR A 104 -8.59 -14.26 4.29
C TYR A 104 -9.73 -15.20 3.87
N ILE A 105 -9.66 -15.78 2.67
CA ILE A 105 -10.64 -16.73 2.14
C ILE A 105 -10.70 -18.03 2.96
N LYS A 106 -9.56 -18.54 3.42
CA LYS A 106 -9.53 -19.72 4.28
C LYS A 106 -10.11 -19.46 5.67
N GLU A 107 -9.94 -18.25 6.19
CA GLU A 107 -10.44 -17.84 7.51
C GLU A 107 -11.91 -17.36 7.50
N LEU A 108 -12.53 -17.26 6.31
CA LEU A 108 -13.92 -16.84 6.17
C LEU A 108 -14.88 -17.82 6.84
N ARG A 109 -15.68 -17.30 7.78
CA ARG A 109 -16.79 -18.03 8.42
C ARG A 109 -18.11 -17.94 7.63
N SER A 110 -18.16 -17.07 6.62
CA SER A 110 -19.36 -16.73 5.85
C SER A 110 -19.12 -17.01 4.36
N PRO A 111 -20.17 -17.30 3.57
CA PRO A 111 -20.04 -17.49 2.14
C PRO A 111 -19.63 -16.22 1.36
N ALA A 112 -19.58 -15.04 1.98
CA ALA A 112 -19.21 -13.81 1.28
C ALA A 112 -18.15 -13.01 2.01
N LEU A 113 -17.28 -12.34 1.24
CA LEU A 113 -16.39 -11.31 1.80
C LEU A 113 -17.21 -10.25 2.51
N SER A 114 -16.75 -9.87 3.70
CA SER A 114 -17.41 -8.87 4.50
C SER A 114 -17.05 -7.47 4.01
N ARG A 115 -18.07 -6.69 3.62
CA ARG A 115 -17.92 -5.25 3.34
C ARG A 115 -17.43 -4.47 4.55
N GLN A 116 -17.70 -4.98 5.76
CA GLN A 116 -17.21 -4.37 7.00
C GLN A 116 -15.68 -4.45 7.09
N HIS A 117 -15.08 -5.60 6.75
CA HIS A 117 -13.62 -5.74 6.77
C HIS A 117 -12.95 -4.85 5.69
N PHE A 118 -13.60 -4.67 4.54
CA PHE A 118 -13.16 -3.69 3.54
C PHE A 118 -13.27 -2.25 4.05
N ARG A 119 -14.41 -1.88 4.66
CA ARG A 119 -14.55 -0.55 5.28
C ARG A 119 -13.47 -0.31 6.33
N ASP A 120 -13.19 -1.29 7.18
CA ASP A 120 -12.18 -1.17 8.23
C ASP A 120 -10.77 -1.03 7.64
N SER A 121 -10.45 -1.72 6.53
CA SER A 121 -9.18 -1.53 5.82
C SER A 121 -9.09 -0.18 5.11
N THR A 122 -10.20 0.34 4.57
CA THR A 122 -10.27 1.71 4.06
C THR A 122 -10.07 2.75 5.16
N LEU A 123 -10.65 2.56 6.34
CA LEU A 123 -10.41 3.44 7.49
C LEU A 123 -8.95 3.41 7.93
N LEU A 124 -8.30 2.24 7.91
CA LEU A 124 -6.86 2.13 8.15
C LEU A 124 -6.04 2.88 7.09
N TYR A 125 -6.40 2.77 5.80
CA TYR A 125 -5.75 3.53 4.73
C TYR A 125 -5.89 5.04 4.95
N LEU A 126 -7.10 5.53 5.26
CA LEU A 126 -7.35 6.94 5.54
C LEU A 126 -6.57 7.42 6.76
N ALA A 127 -6.49 6.62 7.83
CA ALA A 127 -5.66 6.92 8.99
C ALA A 127 -4.17 7.03 8.61
N CYS A 128 -3.66 6.14 7.75
CA CYS A 128 -2.30 6.26 7.20
C CYS A 128 -2.13 7.54 6.37
N CYS A 129 -3.12 7.92 5.54
CA CYS A 129 -3.08 9.19 4.80
C CYS A 129 -3.02 10.39 5.75
N THR A 130 -3.85 10.43 6.79
CA THR A 130 -3.81 11.49 7.80
C THR A 130 -2.44 11.55 8.47
N THR A 131 -1.90 10.42 8.91
CA THR A 131 -0.56 10.36 9.50
C THR A 131 0.52 10.82 8.51
N ALA A 132 0.41 10.47 7.22
CA ALA A 132 1.36 10.89 6.20
C ALA A 132 1.33 12.43 6.02
N VAL A 133 0.15 13.04 5.98
CA VAL A 133 0.01 14.51 5.94
C VAL A 133 0.62 15.16 7.18
N LEU A 134 0.34 14.62 8.38
CA LEU A 134 0.92 15.13 9.62
C LEU A 134 2.45 15.02 9.62
N LEU A 135 3.01 13.88 9.21
CA LEU A 135 4.46 13.71 9.11
C LEU A 135 5.05 14.70 8.10
N ASN A 136 4.41 14.86 6.94
CA ASN A 136 4.83 15.81 5.92
C ASN A 136 4.93 17.23 6.46
N GLN A 137 3.95 17.68 7.24
CA GLN A 137 3.93 19.02 7.81
C GLN A 137 4.90 19.19 8.99
N LEU A 138 4.98 18.19 9.89
CA LEU A 138 5.82 18.27 11.09
C LEU A 138 7.32 18.21 10.76
N LEU A 139 7.67 17.52 9.68
CA LEU A 139 9.07 17.26 9.30
C LEU A 139 9.51 18.08 8.08
N ASP A 140 8.69 19.01 7.59
CA ASP A 140 9.03 19.83 6.41
C ASP A 140 10.32 20.64 6.61
N SER A 141 10.57 21.10 7.86
CA SER A 141 11.81 21.78 8.24
C SER A 141 13.07 20.90 8.17
N GLN A 142 12.93 19.58 8.12
CA GLN A 142 14.04 18.62 8.18
C GLN A 142 14.54 18.19 6.79
N GLY A 143 13.92 18.69 5.71
CA GLY A 143 14.27 18.39 4.33
C GLY A 143 13.05 17.95 3.52
N SER A 144 13.29 17.50 2.28
CA SER A 144 12.19 17.07 1.41
C SER A 144 11.51 15.83 1.97
N ILE A 145 10.21 15.96 2.29
CA ILE A 145 9.38 14.87 2.78
C ILE A 145 8.05 14.81 2.01
N ASN A 146 7.73 13.67 1.42
CA ASN A 146 6.47 13.51 0.69
C ASN A 146 5.92 12.09 0.84
N MET A 147 5.48 11.80 2.06
CA MET A 147 4.82 10.55 2.39
C MET A 147 3.52 10.43 1.60
N PHE A 148 3.33 9.26 0.98
CA PHE A 148 2.19 8.90 0.13
C PHE A 148 2.02 9.80 -1.09
N TYR A 149 2.98 10.67 -1.41
CA TYR A 149 2.85 11.69 -2.45
C TYR A 149 1.68 12.67 -2.22
N ILE A 150 1.27 12.86 -0.97
CA ILE A 150 0.12 13.70 -0.58
C ILE A 150 0.53 14.91 0.27
N ASN A 151 1.77 15.40 0.13
CA ASN A 151 2.19 16.63 0.81
C ASN A 151 1.48 17.86 0.18
N PRO A 152 0.75 18.69 0.97
CA PRO A 152 0.14 19.93 0.48
C PRO A 152 1.13 20.94 -0.12
N ASP A 153 2.36 20.98 0.39
CA ASP A 153 3.39 21.96 0.05
C ASP A 153 4.16 21.59 -1.23
N TYR A 154 4.13 20.31 -1.64
CA TYR A 154 4.70 19.85 -2.90
C TYR A 154 3.59 19.58 -3.93
N LYS A 155 3.80 20.03 -5.17
CA LYS A 155 2.87 19.72 -6.27
C LYS A 155 2.76 18.21 -6.48
N MET A 156 1.55 17.72 -6.69
CA MET A 156 1.24 16.32 -6.99
C MET A 156 2.14 15.79 -8.12
N GLN A 157 2.86 14.71 -7.86
CA GLN A 157 3.84 14.14 -8.81
C GLN A 157 3.35 12.86 -9.49
N GLN A 158 2.34 12.18 -8.91
CA GLN A 158 1.87 10.91 -9.46
C GLN A 158 1.30 11.12 -10.86
N ILE A 159 1.73 10.27 -11.79
CA ILE A 159 1.31 10.31 -13.20
C ILE A 159 -0.22 10.24 -13.28
N GLY A 160 -0.79 11.04 -14.18
CA GLY A 160 -2.24 11.23 -14.32
C GLY A 160 -2.80 12.33 -13.42
N PHE A 161 -2.39 12.40 -12.15
CA PHE A 161 -2.89 13.41 -11.20
C PHE A 161 -2.13 14.73 -11.28
N SER A 162 -0.82 14.69 -11.57
CA SER A 162 0.01 15.89 -11.76
C SER A 162 -0.54 16.80 -12.88
N ALA A 163 -1.12 16.20 -13.92
CA ALA A 163 -1.74 16.91 -15.04
C ALA A 163 -3.02 17.69 -14.62
N LEU A 164 -3.64 17.33 -13.50
CA LEU A 164 -4.86 18.00 -12.99
C LEU A 164 -4.55 19.22 -12.14
N VAL A 165 -3.30 19.37 -11.66
CA VAL A 165 -2.89 20.45 -10.75
C VAL A 165 -3.16 21.85 -11.35
N PRO A 166 -2.85 22.14 -12.63
CA PRO A 166 -3.13 23.45 -13.21
C PRO A 166 -4.62 23.81 -13.31
N TYR A 167 -5.51 22.81 -13.32
CA TYR A 167 -6.95 23.00 -13.52
C TYR A 167 -7.75 23.01 -12.22
N THR A 168 -7.33 22.21 -11.24
CA THR A 168 -8.12 21.97 -10.01
C THR A 168 -7.38 22.36 -8.73
N GLY A 169 -6.09 22.66 -8.81
CA GLY A 169 -5.23 22.91 -7.66
C GLY A 169 -4.64 21.64 -7.03
N ASN A 170 -3.61 21.81 -6.18
CA ASN A 170 -2.86 20.68 -5.61
C ASN A 170 -3.71 19.82 -4.67
N ILE A 171 -4.47 20.45 -3.77
CA ILE A 171 -5.32 19.76 -2.79
C ILE A 171 -6.37 18.89 -3.50
N SER A 172 -7.00 19.41 -4.54
CA SER A 172 -7.97 18.66 -5.35
C SER A 172 -7.31 17.45 -6.02
N ALA A 173 -6.11 17.60 -6.58
CA ALA A 173 -5.36 16.49 -7.18
C ALA A 173 -5.00 15.41 -6.14
N ILE A 174 -4.61 15.82 -4.92
CA ILE A 174 -4.35 14.91 -3.79
C ILE A 174 -5.62 14.14 -3.38
N LEU A 175 -6.75 14.84 -3.24
CA LEU A 175 -8.03 14.21 -2.90
C LEU A 175 -8.46 13.22 -3.99
N LEU A 176 -8.31 13.58 -5.26
CA LEU A 176 -8.58 12.68 -6.38
C LEU A 176 -7.67 11.45 -6.34
N TYR A 177 -6.38 11.60 -6.03
CA TYR A 177 -5.46 10.46 -5.87
C TYR A 177 -5.89 9.51 -4.75
N ILE A 178 -6.28 10.04 -3.59
CA ILE A 178 -6.80 9.24 -2.47
C ILE A 178 -8.08 8.50 -2.89
N LEU A 179 -9.01 9.19 -3.54
CA LEU A 179 -10.26 8.60 -4.02
C LEU A 179 -10.02 7.51 -5.08
N SER A 180 -9.11 7.75 -6.03
CA SER A 180 -8.71 6.76 -7.02
C SER A 180 -8.03 5.54 -6.39
N THR A 181 -7.26 5.72 -5.33
CA THR A 181 -6.66 4.61 -4.58
C THR A 181 -7.74 3.76 -3.89
N ILE A 182 -8.74 4.40 -3.28
CA ILE A 182 -9.89 3.70 -2.68
C ILE A 182 -10.69 2.97 -3.77
N LEU A 183 -10.91 3.60 -4.92
CA LEU A 183 -11.59 2.98 -6.06
C LEU A 183 -10.84 1.75 -6.57
N GLY A 184 -9.51 1.85 -6.75
CA GLY A 184 -8.68 0.71 -7.15
C GLY A 184 -8.75 -0.45 -6.15
N ALA A 185 -8.71 -0.15 -4.85
CA ALA A 185 -8.87 -1.14 -3.80
C ALA A 185 -10.28 -1.77 -3.80
N ALA A 186 -11.32 -0.99 -4.10
CA ALA A 186 -12.69 -1.49 -4.24
C ALA A 186 -12.83 -2.44 -5.45
N ILE A 187 -12.22 -2.12 -6.59
CA ILE A 187 -12.17 -3.00 -7.76
C ILE A 187 -11.53 -4.34 -7.40
N LEU A 188 -10.37 -4.33 -6.73
CA LEU A 188 -9.72 -5.56 -6.25
C LEU A 188 -10.62 -6.33 -5.27
N PHE A 189 -11.29 -5.65 -4.35
CA PHE A 189 -12.23 -6.29 -3.42
C PHE A 189 -13.37 -6.99 -4.16
N HIS A 190 -13.90 -6.38 -5.22
CA HIS A 190 -14.94 -6.99 -6.06
C HIS A 190 -14.42 -8.19 -6.86
N ILE A 191 -13.17 -8.15 -7.35
CA ILE A 191 -12.51 -9.29 -7.99
C ILE A 191 -12.38 -10.46 -7.00
N TRP A 192 -11.91 -10.20 -5.77
CA TRP A 192 -11.85 -11.21 -4.72
C TRP A 192 -13.24 -11.78 -4.39
N ARG A 193 -14.27 -10.93 -4.37
CA ARG A 193 -15.66 -11.35 -4.13
C ARG A 193 -16.18 -12.30 -5.22
N LEU A 194 -15.85 -12.01 -6.48
CA LEU A 194 -16.15 -12.91 -7.58
C LEU A 194 -15.38 -14.23 -7.46
N ALA A 195 -14.10 -14.18 -7.13
CA ALA A 195 -13.27 -15.37 -6.95
C ALA A 195 -13.82 -16.30 -5.84
N VAL A 196 -14.24 -15.74 -4.70
CA VAL A 196 -14.89 -16.49 -3.62
C VAL A 196 -16.20 -17.12 -4.06
N HIS A 197 -17.02 -16.38 -4.81
CA HIS A 197 -18.28 -16.90 -5.33
C HIS A 197 -18.06 -18.11 -6.24
N ILE A 198 -17.12 -18.01 -7.19
CA ILE A 198 -16.76 -19.11 -8.10
C ILE A 198 -16.19 -20.31 -7.32
N TYR A 199 -15.31 -20.06 -6.34
CA TYR A 199 -14.73 -21.09 -5.50
C TYR A 199 -15.78 -21.89 -4.73
N GLN A 200 -16.79 -21.21 -4.18
CA GLN A 200 -17.87 -21.85 -3.43
C GLN A 200 -18.85 -22.61 -4.33
N GLN A 201 -19.17 -22.08 -5.51
CA GLN A 201 -20.00 -22.80 -6.48
C GLN A 201 -19.38 -24.15 -6.86
N ARG A 202 -18.05 -24.19 -7.06
CA ARG A 202 -17.32 -25.43 -7.36
C ARG A 202 -17.29 -26.43 -6.20
N ARG A 203 -17.44 -25.96 -4.96
CA ARG A 203 -17.45 -26.81 -3.75
C ARG A 203 -18.83 -27.31 -3.35
N ARG A 204 -19.92 -26.76 -3.91
CA ARG A 204 -21.26 -27.31 -3.65
C ARG A 204 -21.33 -28.71 -4.28
N PRO A 205 -21.67 -29.77 -3.51
CA PRO A 205 -21.85 -31.09 -4.08
C PRO A 205 -22.93 -31.01 -5.17
N LYS A 206 -22.69 -31.61 -6.33
CA LYS A 206 -23.74 -31.81 -7.33
C LYS A 206 -24.77 -32.74 -6.67
N THR A 207 -25.87 -32.18 -6.19
CA THR A 207 -27.05 -32.96 -5.85
C THR A 207 -27.50 -33.67 -7.12
N LYS A 208 -27.29 -34.99 -7.16
CA LYS A 208 -27.88 -35.88 -8.16
C LYS A 208 -29.38 -36.01 -7.89
#